data_AF-A0AAW9NHM5-F1
#
_entry.id   AF-A0AAW9NHM5-F1
#
_cell.length_a   1.000
_cell.length_b   1.000
_cell.length_c   1.000
_cell.angle_alpha   90.00
_cell.angle_beta   90.00
_cell.angle_gamma   90.00
#
_symmetry.space_group_name_H-M   'P 1'
#
loop_
_entity.id
_entity.type
_entity.pdbx_description
1 polymer ?
#
loop_
_entity_poly.entity_id
_entity_poly.type
_entity_poly.pdbx_seq_one_letter_code
_entity_poly.pdbx_strand_id
1 'polypeptide(L)'
;MDTWKDAFWLAKMEWKKSWIGIFSLFFILLAIAVMYTVVWNDGDQLPSIFIDIAFLLLFGLVPYMIRSKELQYQKVDGEIWGSPFFMMLNTLPIDKEVLMKSRLVQALFPGLPFQLLFLILFSPMLLESMDILEYIAFMLIWLVFGVASAFTYAASDVGDRITPMMLLVWSIIIYGGVTLILVWFYVKTDTGIVGLSMEAAKAFPIWSMAVSGVIAVSGYYYCKHYMVKKMKKIDYLK
;
A
#
# COMPACT_ATOMS: atom_id res chain seq x y z
N MET A 1 -12.27 -0.32 27.84
CA MET A 1 -11.72 -1.40 26.99
C MET A 1 -10.54 -0.85 26.24
N ASP A 2 -9.47 -1.64 26.08
CA ASP A 2 -8.31 -1.21 25.30
C ASP A 2 -8.60 -1.42 23.81
N THR A 3 -8.98 -0.33 23.14
CA THR A 3 -9.44 -0.36 21.75
C THR A 3 -8.37 -0.87 20.77
N TRP A 4 -7.09 -0.77 21.11
CA TRP A 4 -5.99 -1.30 20.28
C TRP A 4 -5.86 -2.81 20.41
N LYS A 5 -5.99 -3.33 21.64
CA LYS A 5 -5.93 -4.77 21.90
C LYS A 5 -7.07 -5.50 21.21
N ASP A 6 -8.29 -4.95 21.28
CA ASP A 6 -9.47 -5.53 20.63
C ASP A 6 -9.36 -5.47 19.10
N ALA A 7 -8.86 -4.34 18.57
CA ALA A 7 -8.62 -4.18 17.13
C ALA A 7 -7.59 -5.18 16.59
N PHE A 8 -6.50 -5.41 17.33
CA PHE A 8 -5.49 -6.40 16.97
C PHE A 8 -6.05 -7.82 17.03
N TRP A 9 -6.87 -8.13 18.03
CA TRP A 9 -7.52 -9.44 18.14
C TRP A 9 -8.43 -9.73 16.92
N LEU A 10 -9.25 -8.75 16.51
CA LEU A 10 -10.08 -8.86 15.30
C LEU A 10 -9.22 -9.06 14.03
N ALA A 11 -8.21 -8.22 13.83
CA ALA A 11 -7.32 -8.32 12.67
C ALA A 11 -6.61 -9.69 12.61
N LYS A 12 -6.20 -10.23 13.76
CA LYS A 12 -5.58 -11.55 13.86
C LYS A 12 -6.49 -12.68 13.39
N MET A 13 -7.79 -12.62 13.68
CA MET A 13 -8.74 -13.63 13.19
C MET A 13 -8.87 -13.59 11.67
N GLU A 14 -8.79 -12.41 11.06
CA GLU A 14 -8.86 -12.23 9.61
C GLU A 14 -7.60 -12.71 8.88
N TRP A 15 -6.43 -12.53 9.50
CA TRP A 15 -5.18 -13.07 8.95
C TRP A 15 -5.19 -14.59 8.88
N LYS A 16 -5.80 -15.26 9.87
CA LYS A 16 -5.99 -16.72 9.81
C LYS A 16 -6.81 -17.14 8.60
N LYS A 17 -7.76 -16.32 8.15
CA LYS A 17 -8.54 -16.57 6.93
C LYS A 17 -7.75 -16.25 5.65
N SER A 18 -6.82 -15.29 5.71
CA SER A 18 -5.99 -14.86 4.57
C SER A 18 -4.60 -15.49 4.54
N TRP A 19 -4.36 -16.56 5.30
CA TRP A 19 -3.02 -17.14 5.47
C TRP A 19 -2.39 -17.60 4.14
N ILE A 20 -3.20 -18.10 3.20
CA ILE A 20 -2.75 -18.50 1.86
C ILE A 20 -2.21 -17.29 1.09
N GLY A 21 -2.89 -16.14 1.19
CA GLY A 21 -2.46 -14.90 0.55
C GLY A 21 -1.21 -14.30 1.20
N ILE A 22 -1.09 -14.42 2.52
CA ILE A 22 0.14 -14.04 3.22
C ILE A 22 1.31 -14.94 2.79
N PHE A 23 1.05 -16.24 2.61
CA PHE A 23 2.06 -17.18 2.13
C PHE A 23 2.42 -16.95 0.66
N SER A 24 1.48 -16.52 -0.18
CA SER A 24 1.77 -16.18 -1.58
C SER A 24 2.68 -14.96 -1.72
N LEU A 25 2.67 -14.01 -0.78
CA LEU A 25 3.67 -12.92 -0.76
C LEU A 25 5.10 -13.45 -0.69
N PHE A 26 5.34 -14.51 0.09
CA PHE A 26 6.66 -15.11 0.18
C PHE A 26 7.09 -15.72 -1.17
N PHE A 27 6.17 -16.38 -1.88
CA PHE A 27 6.46 -16.88 -3.23
C PHE A 27 6.66 -15.77 -4.26
N ILE A 28 5.92 -14.66 -4.16
CA ILE A 28 6.13 -13.49 -5.01
C ILE A 28 7.54 -12.92 -4.75
N LEU A 29 7.94 -12.79 -3.48
CA LEU A 29 9.28 -12.35 -3.11
C LEU A 29 10.35 -13.27 -3.69
N LEU A 30 10.16 -14.59 -3.55
CA LEU A 30 11.08 -15.59 -4.10
C LEU A 30 11.15 -15.52 -5.63
N ALA A 31 10.02 -15.39 -6.32
CA ALA A 31 9.97 -15.29 -7.77
C ALA A 31 10.70 -14.03 -8.27
N ILE A 32 10.53 -12.90 -7.58
CA ILE A 32 11.23 -11.66 -7.90
C ILE A 32 12.73 -11.78 -7.63
N ALA A 33 13.11 -12.42 -6.52
CA ALA A 33 14.52 -12.70 -6.21
C ALA A 33 15.17 -13.56 -7.30
N VAL A 34 14.51 -14.64 -7.74
CA VAL A 34 15.00 -15.51 -8.82
C VAL A 34 15.09 -14.76 -10.14
N MET A 35 14.02 -14.06 -10.54
CA MET A 35 14.01 -13.25 -11.76
C MET A 35 15.19 -12.26 -11.76
N TYR A 36 15.45 -11.62 -10.62
CA TYR A 36 16.57 -10.71 -10.46
C TYR A 36 17.92 -11.40 -10.64
N THR A 37 18.15 -12.55 -10.00
CA THR A 37 19.41 -13.29 -10.17
C THR A 37 19.66 -13.75 -11.59
N VAL A 38 18.62 -14.07 -12.34
CA VAL A 38 18.73 -14.48 -13.74
C VAL A 38 19.05 -13.27 -14.63
N VAL A 39 18.26 -12.21 -14.52
CA VAL A 39 18.41 -11.01 -15.36
C VAL A 39 19.73 -10.28 -15.10
N TRP A 40 20.15 -10.17 -13.84
CA TRP A 40 21.41 -9.49 -13.50
C TRP A 40 22.65 -10.26 -13.97
N ASN A 41 22.60 -11.60 -13.95
CA ASN A 41 23.71 -12.43 -14.45
C ASN A 41 23.86 -12.36 -15.98
N ASP A 42 22.78 -12.11 -16.70
CA ASP A 42 22.79 -11.99 -18.17
C ASP A 42 23.28 -10.60 -18.64
N GLY A 43 23.52 -9.66 -17.73
CA GLY A 43 24.07 -8.33 -18.04
C GLY A 43 23.08 -7.36 -18.70
N ASP A 44 21.85 -7.80 -18.97
CA ASP A 44 20.78 -6.97 -19.51
C ASP A 44 20.20 -6.07 -18.40
N GLN A 45 20.43 -4.75 -18.51
CA GLN A 45 19.80 -3.78 -17.63
C GLN A 45 18.30 -3.68 -17.95
N LEU A 46 17.45 -4.01 -16.97
CA LEU A 46 16.01 -3.76 -17.09
C LEU A 46 15.75 -2.27 -17.30
N PRO A 47 14.89 -1.88 -18.26
CA PRO A 47 14.51 -0.49 -18.42
C PRO A 47 13.93 0.07 -17.12
N SER A 48 14.31 1.30 -16.75
CA SER A 48 13.91 1.93 -15.49
C SER A 48 12.39 1.94 -15.25
N ILE A 49 11.59 1.95 -16.31
CA ILE A 49 10.12 1.89 -16.25
C ILE A 49 9.62 0.58 -15.61
N PHE A 50 10.25 -0.56 -15.92
CA PHE A 50 9.84 -1.84 -15.33
C PHE A 50 10.12 -1.90 -13.83
N ILE A 51 11.25 -1.31 -13.41
CA ILE A 51 11.60 -1.18 -12.00
C ILE A 51 10.56 -0.30 -11.28
N ASP A 52 10.20 0.84 -11.87
CA ASP A 52 9.16 1.71 -11.31
C ASP A 52 7.81 1.01 -11.17
N ILE A 53 7.36 0.31 -12.22
CA ILE A 53 6.11 -0.44 -12.18
C ILE A 53 6.17 -1.53 -11.10
N ALA A 54 7.28 -2.26 -11.01
CA ALA A 54 7.45 -3.28 -9.98
C ALA A 54 7.36 -2.67 -8.57
N PHE A 55 8.07 -1.59 -8.29
CA PHE A 55 8.01 -0.91 -7.00
C PHE A 55 6.60 -0.37 -6.69
N LEU A 56 5.95 0.30 -7.64
CA LEU A 56 4.58 0.79 -7.46
C LEU A 56 3.58 -0.34 -7.19
N LEU A 57 3.70 -1.48 -7.88
CA LEU A 57 2.84 -2.63 -7.65
C LEU A 57 3.15 -3.30 -6.30
N LEU A 58 4.42 -3.53 -5.97
CA LEU A 58 4.82 -4.24 -4.75
C LEU A 58 4.52 -3.45 -3.47
N PHE A 59 4.71 -2.14 -3.51
CA PHE A 59 4.42 -1.28 -2.36
C PHE A 59 2.97 -0.82 -2.34
N GLY A 60 2.37 -0.58 -3.50
CA GLY A 60 1.00 -0.09 -3.60
C GLY A 60 -0.05 -1.20 -3.58
N LEU A 61 -0.04 -2.10 -4.56
CA LEU A 61 -1.20 -2.92 -4.92
C LEU A 61 -1.13 -4.37 -4.40
N VAL A 62 0.03 -5.01 -4.48
CA VAL A 62 0.21 -6.44 -4.17
C VAL A 62 -0.23 -6.80 -2.74
N PRO A 63 0.14 -6.04 -1.68
CA PRO A 63 -0.31 -6.34 -0.31
C PRO A 63 -1.83 -6.29 -0.13
N TYR A 64 -2.53 -5.55 -0.98
CA TYR A 64 -3.98 -5.49 -0.98
C TYR A 64 -4.61 -6.67 -1.74
N MET A 65 -4.06 -7.03 -2.90
CA MET A 65 -4.59 -8.08 -3.78
C MET A 65 -4.57 -9.49 -3.18
N ILE A 66 -3.64 -9.75 -2.26
CA ILE A 66 -3.50 -11.04 -1.57
C ILE A 66 -4.57 -11.29 -0.49
N ARG A 67 -5.29 -10.25 -0.06
CA ARG A 67 -6.34 -10.40 0.95
C ARG A 67 -7.46 -11.27 0.40
N SER A 68 -8.19 -11.98 1.28
CA SER A 68 -9.35 -12.74 0.80
C SER A 68 -10.39 -11.79 0.18
N LYS A 69 -11.09 -12.26 -0.85
CA LYS A 69 -12.07 -11.42 -1.60
C LYS A 69 -13.13 -10.79 -0.70
N GLU A 70 -13.55 -11.50 0.35
CA GLU A 70 -14.54 -10.98 1.32
C GLU A 70 -14.04 -9.78 2.13
N LEU A 71 -12.72 -9.67 2.30
CA LEU A 71 -12.07 -8.58 3.02
C LEU A 71 -11.75 -7.40 2.10
N GLN A 72 -11.72 -7.62 0.78
CA GLN A 72 -11.47 -6.60 -0.22
C GLN A 72 -12.69 -5.73 -0.50
N TYR A 73 -12.42 -4.50 -0.93
CA TYR A 73 -13.37 -3.58 -1.51
C TYR A 73 -14.00 -4.16 -2.78
N GLN A 74 -15.33 -4.31 -2.74
CA GLN A 74 -16.12 -4.80 -3.86
C GLN A 74 -17.49 -4.14 -3.88
N LYS A 75 -18.19 -4.28 -5.01
CA LYS A 75 -19.58 -3.86 -5.13
C LYS A 75 -20.44 -4.78 -4.28
N VAL A 76 -21.18 -4.22 -3.32
CA VAL A 76 -22.02 -5.00 -2.39
C VAL A 76 -23.45 -5.03 -2.92
N ASP A 77 -24.04 -3.85 -3.11
CA ASP A 77 -25.38 -3.72 -3.68
C ASP A 77 -25.57 -2.33 -4.34
N GLY A 78 -26.34 -2.25 -5.42
CA GLY A 78 -26.67 -1.00 -6.10
C GLY A 78 -25.46 -0.11 -6.41
N GLU A 79 -25.36 1.04 -5.74
CA GLU A 79 -24.23 1.98 -5.82
C GLU A 79 -23.30 1.91 -4.60
N ILE A 80 -23.52 0.97 -3.68
CA ILE A 80 -22.73 0.76 -2.48
C ILE A 80 -21.56 -0.16 -2.80
N TRP A 81 -20.37 0.34 -2.53
CA TRP A 81 -19.11 -0.38 -2.63
C TRP A 81 -18.43 -0.37 -1.26
N GLY A 82 -17.68 -1.41 -0.93
CA GLY A 82 -17.01 -1.55 0.36
C GLY A 82 -16.57 -2.98 0.61
N SER A 83 -16.01 -3.25 1.79
CA SER A 83 -15.70 -4.60 2.22
C SER A 83 -16.95 -5.24 2.86
N PRO A 84 -17.54 -6.33 2.29
CA PRO A 84 -18.73 -6.94 2.87
C PRO A 84 -18.53 -7.41 4.29
N PHE A 85 -17.32 -7.90 4.60
CA PHE A 85 -16.97 -8.30 5.95
C PHE A 85 -16.99 -7.11 6.93
N PHE A 86 -16.48 -5.94 6.50
CA PHE A 86 -16.56 -4.72 7.31
C PHE A 86 -18.02 -4.30 7.53
N MET A 87 -18.85 -4.34 6.50
CA MET A 87 -20.27 -3.98 6.62
C MET A 87 -20.99 -4.88 7.62
N MET A 88 -20.74 -6.19 7.56
CA MET A 88 -21.25 -7.16 8.54
C MET A 88 -20.77 -6.84 9.96
N LEU A 89 -19.48 -6.57 10.16
CA LEU A 89 -18.96 -6.23 11.48
C LEU A 89 -19.56 -4.93 12.05
N ASN A 90 -19.88 -3.97 11.18
CA ASN A 90 -20.45 -2.70 11.58
C ASN A 90 -21.92 -2.78 12.02
N THR A 91 -22.61 -3.91 11.78
CA THR A 91 -23.96 -4.17 12.35
C THR A 91 -23.90 -4.80 13.74
N LEU A 92 -22.75 -5.34 14.14
CA LEU A 92 -22.52 -5.90 15.46
C LEU A 92 -22.29 -4.78 16.49
N PRO A 93 -22.50 -5.04 17.80
CA PRO A 93 -22.24 -4.07 18.87
C PRO A 93 -20.73 -3.92 19.16
N ILE A 94 -19.95 -3.62 18.13
CA ILE A 94 -18.51 -3.37 18.20
C ILE A 94 -18.29 -1.86 18.08
N ASP A 95 -17.37 -1.34 18.90
CA ASP A 95 -16.99 0.07 18.82
C ASP A 95 -16.42 0.42 17.43
N LYS A 96 -16.90 1.53 16.85
CA LYS A 96 -16.46 2.02 15.54
C LYS A 96 -14.96 2.31 15.51
N GLU A 97 -14.39 2.77 16.62
CA GLU A 97 -12.95 3.03 16.72
C GLU A 97 -12.15 1.71 16.64
N VAL A 98 -12.66 0.64 17.24
CA VAL A 98 -12.06 -0.70 17.20
C VAL A 98 -12.10 -1.26 15.77
N LEU A 99 -13.24 -1.13 15.07
CA LEU A 99 -13.39 -1.57 13.68
C LEU A 99 -12.42 -0.83 12.74
N MET A 100 -12.32 0.50 12.90
CA MET A 100 -11.42 1.33 12.12
C MET A 100 -9.95 0.93 12.34
N LYS A 101 -9.52 0.84 13.61
CA LYS A 101 -8.14 0.42 13.95
C LYS A 101 -7.84 -0.98 13.43
N SER A 102 -8.81 -1.89 13.48
CA SER A 102 -8.69 -3.25 12.95
C SER A 102 -8.38 -3.25 11.45
N ARG A 103 -9.03 -2.40 10.64
CA ARG A 103 -8.71 -2.27 9.20
C ARG A 103 -7.28 -1.80 8.96
N LEU A 104 -6.84 -0.76 9.69
CA LEU A 104 -5.48 -0.21 9.55
C LEU A 104 -4.42 -1.26 9.91
N VAL A 105 -4.60 -1.96 11.04
CA VAL A 105 -3.70 -3.03 11.47
C VAL A 105 -3.69 -4.17 10.45
N GLN A 106 -4.86 -4.56 9.94
CA GLN A 106 -4.98 -5.63 8.96
C GLN A 106 -4.27 -5.30 7.65
N ALA A 107 -4.36 -4.05 7.17
CA ALA A 107 -3.70 -3.63 5.94
C ALA A 107 -2.18 -3.51 6.10
N LEU A 108 -1.71 -3.05 7.26
CA LEU A 108 -0.27 -2.88 7.53
C LEU A 108 0.46 -4.19 7.76
N PHE A 109 -0.08 -5.09 8.58
CA PHE A 109 0.67 -6.23 9.11
C PHE A 109 1.19 -7.23 8.07
N PRO A 110 0.45 -7.61 7.00
CA PRO A 110 1.02 -8.46 5.96
C PRO A 110 1.89 -7.68 4.97
N GLY A 111 1.59 -6.39 4.75
CA GLY A 111 2.28 -5.56 3.76
C GLY A 111 3.64 -5.06 4.21
N LEU A 112 3.72 -4.46 5.40
CA LEU A 112 4.95 -3.84 5.91
C LEU A 112 6.12 -4.83 6.05
N PRO A 113 5.95 -6.01 6.68
CA PRO A 113 7.03 -6.99 6.77
C PRO A 113 7.49 -7.49 5.40
N PHE A 114 6.56 -7.69 4.45
CA PHE A 114 6.90 -8.06 3.09
C PHE A 114 7.71 -6.97 2.37
N GLN A 115 7.28 -5.71 2.47
CA GLN A 115 7.98 -4.57 1.89
C GLN A 115 9.36 -4.36 2.51
N LEU A 116 9.48 -4.54 3.83
CA LEU A 116 10.75 -4.47 4.54
C LEU A 116 11.69 -5.60 4.10
N LEU A 117 11.20 -6.84 4.03
CA LEU A 117 11.97 -7.99 3.57
C LEU A 117 12.41 -7.81 2.11
N PHE A 118 11.54 -7.27 1.25
CA PHE A 118 11.88 -6.92 -0.12
C PHE A 118 13.05 -5.93 -0.15
N LEU A 119 13.00 -4.82 0.59
CA LEU A 119 14.11 -3.86 0.64
C LEU A 119 15.39 -4.50 1.16
N ILE A 120 15.33 -5.27 2.26
CA ILE A 120 16.51 -5.95 2.82
C ILE A 120 17.14 -6.92 1.81
N LEU A 121 16.33 -7.70 1.08
CA LEU A 121 16.85 -8.65 0.10
C LEU A 121 17.53 -7.95 -1.09
N PHE A 122 17.04 -6.77 -1.47
CA PHE A 122 17.58 -5.94 -2.54
C PHE A 122 18.64 -4.93 -2.07
N SER A 123 18.95 -4.90 -0.77
CA SER A 123 19.90 -3.93 -0.21
C SER A 123 21.31 -4.02 -0.79
N PRO A 124 21.89 -5.20 -1.08
CA PRO A 124 23.27 -5.26 -1.58
C PRO A 124 23.44 -4.46 -2.89
N MET A 125 22.48 -4.55 -3.80
CA MET A 125 22.48 -3.81 -5.06
C MET A 125 22.42 -2.30 -4.83
N LEU A 126 21.53 -1.85 -3.95
CA LEU A 126 21.33 -0.42 -3.72
C LEU A 126 22.53 0.19 -3.00
N LEU A 127 23.14 -0.55 -2.08
CA LEU A 127 24.33 -0.15 -1.33
C LEU A 127 25.62 -0.09 -2.18
N GLU A 128 25.67 -0.73 -3.35
CA GLU A 128 26.76 -0.47 -4.31
C GLU A 128 26.77 0.98 -4.79
N SER A 129 25.60 1.63 -4.78
CA SER A 129 25.41 2.97 -5.32
C SER A 129 25.12 4.03 -4.26
N MET A 130 24.93 3.65 -3.00
CA MET A 130 24.44 4.50 -1.90
C MET A 130 25.12 4.15 -0.58
N ASP A 131 25.41 5.16 0.23
CA ASP A 131 25.83 4.92 1.61
C ASP A 131 24.65 4.48 2.49
N ILE A 132 24.94 3.91 3.66
CA ILE A 132 23.96 3.36 4.61
C ILE A 132 22.89 4.40 4.97
N LEU A 133 23.28 5.65 5.21
CA LEU A 133 22.34 6.72 5.58
C LEU A 133 21.38 7.05 4.42
N GLU A 134 21.90 7.13 3.20
CA GLU A 134 21.13 7.41 2.00
C GLU A 134 20.15 6.25 1.73
N TYR A 135 20.61 5.01 1.91
CA TYR A 135 19.79 3.82 1.76
C TYR A 135 18.64 3.78 2.80
N ILE A 136 18.90 4.16 4.05
CA ILE A 136 17.85 4.29 5.07
C ILE A 136 16.81 5.34 4.66
N ALA A 137 17.25 6.49 4.12
CA ALA A 137 16.33 7.51 3.62
C ALA A 137 15.47 6.99 2.46
N PHE A 138 16.06 6.26 1.51
CA PHE A 138 15.35 5.61 0.41
C PHE A 138 14.33 4.57 0.89
N MET A 139 14.73 3.69 1.82
CA MET A 139 13.83 2.71 2.42
C MET A 139 12.62 3.39 3.07
N LEU A 140 12.84 4.49 3.79
CA LEU A 140 11.76 5.22 4.46
C LEU A 140 10.79 5.85 3.47
N ILE A 141 11.26 6.42 2.35
CA ILE A 141 10.39 6.94 1.29
C ILE A 141 9.42 5.86 0.81
N TRP A 142 9.95 4.68 0.47
CA TRP A 142 9.15 3.59 -0.08
C TRP A 142 8.25 2.91 0.96
N LEU A 143 8.73 2.72 2.19
CA LEU A 143 7.90 2.21 3.28
C LEU A 143 6.73 3.14 3.58
N VAL A 144 6.95 4.46 3.57
CA VAL A 144 5.87 5.43 3.78
C VAL A 144 4.89 5.42 2.62
N PHE A 145 5.35 5.28 1.38
CA PHE A 145 4.47 5.07 0.22
C PHE A 145 3.62 3.81 0.39
N GLY A 146 4.22 2.70 0.84
CA GLY A 146 3.50 1.46 1.14
C GLY A 146 2.46 1.60 2.26
N VAL A 147 2.83 2.28 3.36
CA VAL A 147 1.92 2.60 4.47
C VAL A 147 0.76 3.49 4.02
N ALA A 148 1.03 4.53 3.25
CA ALA A 148 0.01 5.44 2.73
C ALA A 148 -0.97 4.71 1.80
N SER A 149 -0.44 3.83 0.95
CA SER A 149 -1.25 2.95 0.10
C SER A 149 -2.13 2.02 0.94
N ALA A 150 -1.56 1.33 1.92
CA ALA A 150 -2.29 0.45 2.82
C ALA A 150 -3.40 1.17 3.60
N PHE A 151 -3.14 2.39 4.09
CA PHE A 151 -4.14 3.21 4.76
C PHE A 151 -5.25 3.65 3.81
N THR A 152 -4.94 3.97 2.57
CA THR A 152 -5.94 4.34 1.56
C THR A 152 -6.88 3.17 1.29
N TYR A 153 -6.37 1.95 1.10
CA TYR A 153 -7.22 0.77 0.92
C TYR A 153 -8.04 0.45 2.17
N ALA A 154 -7.44 0.51 3.36
CA ALA A 154 -8.16 0.32 4.62
C ALA A 154 -9.27 1.35 4.83
N ALA A 155 -9.05 2.59 4.37
CA ALA A 155 -10.05 3.65 4.43
C ALA A 155 -11.20 3.41 3.45
N SER A 156 -10.90 2.92 2.24
CA SER A 156 -11.90 2.53 1.24
C SER A 156 -12.76 1.35 1.69
N ASP A 157 -12.21 0.40 2.46
CA ASP A 157 -12.94 -0.78 2.96
C ASP A 157 -14.18 -0.42 3.79
N VAL A 158 -14.20 0.77 4.40
CA VAL A 158 -15.34 1.30 5.16
C VAL A 158 -16.59 1.49 4.29
N GLY A 159 -16.38 1.62 3.00
CA GLY A 159 -17.40 1.73 1.97
C GLY A 159 -17.61 3.15 1.48
N ASP A 160 -18.20 3.21 0.28
CA ASP A 160 -18.51 4.42 -0.46
C ASP A 160 -19.72 4.22 -1.36
N ARG A 161 -20.38 5.32 -1.70
CA ARG A 161 -21.40 5.34 -2.77
C ARG A 161 -20.72 5.77 -4.06
N ILE A 162 -20.62 4.85 -5.02
CA ILE A 162 -19.93 5.07 -6.29
C ILE A 162 -20.87 4.71 -7.44
N THR A 163 -21.18 5.72 -8.26
CA THR A 163 -21.88 5.54 -9.52
C THR A 163 -20.92 5.02 -10.60
N PRO A 164 -21.39 4.31 -11.64
CA PRO A 164 -20.53 3.84 -12.73
C PRO A 164 -19.75 4.95 -13.42
N MET A 165 -20.38 6.13 -13.58
CA MET A 165 -19.73 7.30 -14.18
C MET A 165 -18.61 7.85 -13.28
N MET A 166 -18.85 7.91 -11.96
CA MET A 166 -17.83 8.33 -11.01
C MET A 166 -16.64 7.37 -11.03
N LEU A 167 -16.88 6.05 -11.09
CA LEU A 167 -15.83 5.05 -11.21
C LEU A 167 -14.98 5.27 -12.48
N LEU A 168 -15.63 5.43 -13.64
CA LEU A 168 -14.94 5.67 -14.91
C LEU A 168 -14.06 6.92 -14.86
N VAL A 169 -14.59 8.04 -14.37
CA VAL A 169 -13.85 9.31 -14.27
C VAL A 169 -12.64 9.16 -13.34
N TRP A 170 -12.82 8.57 -12.16
CA TRP A 170 -11.70 8.34 -11.23
C TRP A 170 -10.67 7.37 -11.78
N SER A 171 -11.08 6.32 -12.49
CA SER A 171 -10.14 5.42 -13.16
C SER A 171 -9.30 6.16 -14.20
N ILE A 172 -9.90 7.01 -15.05
CA ILE A 172 -9.15 7.80 -16.04
C ILE A 172 -8.18 8.77 -15.35
N ILE A 173 -8.62 9.47 -14.29
CA ILE A 173 -7.77 10.40 -13.56
C ILE A 173 -6.60 9.69 -12.88
N ILE A 174 -6.84 8.55 -12.22
CA ILE A 174 -5.81 7.82 -11.49
C ILE A 174 -4.84 7.15 -12.47
N TYR A 175 -5.33 6.31 -13.38
CA TYR A 175 -4.45 5.59 -14.31
C TYR A 175 -3.79 6.55 -15.30
N GLY A 176 -4.57 7.46 -15.89
CA GLY A 176 -4.03 8.47 -16.81
C GLY A 176 -3.04 9.41 -16.11
N GLY A 177 -3.35 9.84 -14.88
CA GLY A 177 -2.46 10.68 -14.08
C GLY A 177 -1.15 9.97 -13.73
N VAL A 178 -1.21 8.73 -13.23
CA VAL A 178 -0.03 7.92 -12.91
C VAL A 178 0.82 7.68 -14.17
N THR A 179 0.20 7.32 -15.30
CA THR A 179 0.93 7.13 -16.56
C THR A 179 1.58 8.43 -17.04
N LEU A 180 0.87 9.57 -16.99
CA LEU A 180 1.43 10.86 -17.37
C LEU A 180 2.63 11.23 -16.50
N ILE A 181 2.54 11.02 -15.19
CA ILE A 181 3.63 11.27 -14.25
C ILE A 181 4.84 10.39 -14.59
N LEU A 182 4.63 9.08 -14.78
CA LEU A 182 5.69 8.14 -15.14
C LEU A 182 6.40 8.52 -16.45
N VAL A 183 5.62 8.82 -17.50
CA VAL A 183 6.17 9.21 -18.80
C VAL A 183 6.90 10.56 -18.70
N TRP A 184 6.33 11.52 -17.97
CA TRP A 184 6.94 12.84 -17.81
C TRP A 184 8.30 12.75 -17.13
N PHE A 185 8.42 11.97 -16.05
CA PHE A 185 9.70 11.74 -15.39
C PHE A 185 10.68 11.01 -16.30
N TYR A 186 10.25 9.92 -16.94
CA TYR A 186 11.11 9.16 -17.85
C TYR A 186 11.70 10.02 -18.97
N VAL A 187 10.89 10.89 -19.59
CA VAL A 187 11.33 11.79 -20.67
C VAL A 187 12.24 12.92 -20.17
N LYS A 188 12.13 13.33 -18.89
CA LYS A 188 12.84 14.50 -18.37
C LYS A 188 14.15 14.18 -17.68
N THR A 189 14.24 13.06 -16.99
CA THR A 189 15.40 12.74 -16.16
C THR A 189 16.17 11.53 -16.66
N ASP A 190 15.70 10.85 -17.72
CA ASP A 190 16.20 9.55 -18.19
C ASP A 190 16.26 8.48 -17.07
N THR A 191 15.68 8.79 -15.91
CA THR A 191 15.58 8.01 -14.69
C THR A 191 14.12 7.94 -14.28
N GLY A 192 13.72 6.77 -13.79
CA GLY A 192 12.38 6.52 -13.29
C GLY A 192 12.11 7.14 -11.91
N ILE A 193 10.89 6.97 -11.40
CA ILE A 193 10.47 7.41 -10.06
C ILE A 193 11.36 6.77 -8.97
N VAL A 194 11.74 5.51 -9.13
CA VAL A 194 12.67 4.83 -8.22
C VAL A 194 14.03 5.52 -8.26
N GLY A 195 14.57 5.81 -9.44
CA GLY A 195 15.83 6.54 -9.61
C GLY A 195 15.79 7.92 -8.95
N LEU A 196 14.70 8.67 -9.14
CA LEU A 196 14.50 9.98 -8.50
C LEU A 196 14.42 9.88 -6.97
N SER A 197 13.78 8.84 -6.45
CA SER A 197 13.77 8.62 -5.00
C SER A 197 15.17 8.28 -4.47
N MET A 198 16.02 7.61 -5.26
CA MET A 198 17.44 7.41 -4.91
C MET A 198 18.22 8.72 -4.95
N GLU A 199 18.06 9.53 -5.99
CA GLU A 199 18.69 10.85 -6.10
C GLU A 199 18.29 11.78 -4.95
N ALA A 200 17.01 11.83 -4.59
CA ALA A 200 16.51 12.61 -3.46
C ALA A 200 17.10 12.12 -2.13
N ALA A 201 17.22 10.79 -1.96
CA ALA A 201 17.81 10.19 -0.77
C ALA A 201 19.32 10.47 -0.65
N LYS A 202 20.05 10.52 -1.77
CA LYS A 202 21.47 10.92 -1.83
C LYS A 202 21.66 12.42 -1.55
N ALA A 203 20.89 13.26 -2.23
CA ALA A 203 21.05 14.71 -2.14
C ALA A 203 20.62 15.26 -0.78
N PHE A 204 19.53 14.74 -0.22
CA PHE A 204 18.93 15.26 1.02
C PHE A 204 18.39 14.13 1.92
N PRO A 205 19.24 13.25 2.48
CA PRO A 205 18.80 12.08 3.24
C PRO A 205 17.95 12.48 4.46
N ILE A 206 18.40 13.46 5.24
CA ILE A 206 17.70 13.90 6.47
C ILE A 206 16.33 14.50 6.13
N TRP A 207 16.25 15.34 5.09
CA TRP A 207 14.97 15.93 4.66
C TRP A 207 14.02 14.89 4.10
N SER A 208 14.52 13.94 3.30
CA SER A 208 13.74 12.83 2.77
C SER A 208 13.11 11.99 3.88
N MET A 209 13.85 11.70 4.95
CA MET A 209 13.32 11.02 6.14
C MET A 209 12.28 11.86 6.86
N ALA A 210 12.54 13.16 7.08
CA ALA A 210 11.61 14.07 7.75
C ALA A 210 10.28 14.19 7.00
N VAL A 211 10.34 14.41 5.68
CA VAL A 211 9.16 14.49 4.82
C VAL A 211 8.38 13.18 4.82
N SER A 212 9.07 12.04 4.75
CA SER A 212 8.44 10.72 4.87
C SER A 212 7.70 10.57 6.20
N GLY A 213 8.29 11.00 7.31
CA GLY A 213 7.62 11.02 8.63
C GLY A 213 6.35 11.88 8.64
N VAL A 214 6.40 13.08 8.06
CA VAL A 214 5.23 13.97 7.94
C VAL A 214 4.14 13.34 7.09
N ILE A 215 4.48 12.69 5.98
CA ILE A 215 3.52 11.99 5.10
C ILE A 215 2.87 10.81 5.85
N ALA A 216 3.64 10.03 6.61
CA ALA A 216 3.10 8.90 7.37
C ALA A 216 2.08 9.35 8.44
N VAL A 217 2.44 10.39 9.20
CA VAL A 217 1.59 10.94 10.26
C VAL A 217 0.34 11.59 9.67
N SER A 218 0.49 12.44 8.64
CA SER A 218 -0.63 13.11 7.99
C SER A 218 -1.57 12.12 7.30
N GLY A 219 -1.03 11.10 6.64
CA GLY A 219 -1.79 10.01 6.03
C GLY A 219 -2.63 9.24 7.06
N TYR A 220 -2.07 8.93 8.24
CA TYR A 220 -2.82 8.29 9.32
C TYR A 220 -4.02 9.15 9.76
N TYR A 221 -3.79 10.43 10.06
CA TYR A 221 -4.87 11.32 10.52
C TYR A 221 -5.93 11.56 9.45
N TYR A 222 -5.50 11.72 8.18
CA TYR A 222 -6.40 11.87 7.05
C TYR A 222 -7.31 10.65 6.89
N CYS A 223 -6.74 9.44 6.87
CA CYS A 223 -7.50 8.20 6.71
C CYS A 223 -8.44 7.97 7.90
N LYS A 224 -7.96 8.20 9.14
CA LYS A 224 -8.80 8.16 10.34
C LYS A 224 -10.01 9.08 10.21
N HIS A 225 -9.80 10.34 9.83
CA HIS A 225 -10.88 11.31 9.66
C HIS A 225 -11.86 10.89 8.56
N TYR A 226 -11.35 10.40 7.43
CA TYR A 226 -12.14 9.90 6.32
C TYR A 226 -13.05 8.75 6.75
N MET A 227 -12.49 7.72 7.39
CA MET A 227 -13.21 6.54 7.86
C MET A 227 -14.34 6.93 8.82
N VAL A 228 -14.05 7.74 9.84
CA VAL A 228 -15.06 8.19 10.81
C VAL A 228 -16.20 8.96 10.13
N LYS A 229 -15.87 9.80 9.14
CA LYS A 229 -16.88 10.56 8.38
C LYS A 229 -17.76 9.64 7.54
N LYS A 230 -17.20 8.59 6.93
CA LYS A 230 -17.94 7.64 6.08
C LYS A 230 -18.81 6.68 6.89
N MET A 231 -18.29 6.12 7.99
CA MET A 231 -19.05 5.27 8.92
C MET A 231 -20.29 5.94 9.55
N LYS A 232 -20.37 7.27 9.49
CA LYS A 232 -21.54 8.04 9.94
C LYS A 232 -22.56 8.32 8.84
N LYS A 233 -22.14 8.27 7.57
CA LYS A 233 -22.96 8.65 6.41
C LYS A 233 -23.55 7.45 5.68
N ILE A 234 -22.88 6.30 5.74
CA ILE A 234 -23.31 5.09 5.04
C ILE A 234 -24.34 4.37 5.90
N ASP A 235 -25.47 4.07 5.27
CA ASP A 235 -26.47 3.18 5.80
C ASP A 235 -26.17 1.78 5.27
N TYR A 236 -25.80 0.88 6.17
CA TYR A 236 -25.32 -0.46 5.85
C TYR A 236 -26.43 -1.53 5.84
N LEU A 237 -27.68 -1.14 6.13
CA LEU A 237 -28.85 -2.02 6.25
C LEU A 237 -29.95 -1.72 5.22
N LYS A 238 -29.65 -0.85 4.24
CA LYS A 238 -30.57 -0.51 3.15
C LYS A 238 -30.43 -1.45 1.97
#